data_AF-A0A7W3MTW1-F1
#
_entry.id   AF-A0A7W3MTW1-F1
#
_cell.length_a   1.000
_cell.length_b   1.000
_cell.length_c   1.000
_cell.angle_alpha   90.00
_cell.angle_beta   90.00
_cell.angle_gamma   90.00
#
_symmetry.space_group_name_H-M   'P 1'
#
loop_
_entity.id
_entity.type
_entity.pdbx_description
1 polymer ?
#
loop_
_entity_poly.entity_id
_entity_poly.type
_entity_poly.pdbx_seq_one_letter_code
_entity_poly.pdbx_strand_id
1 'polypeptide(L)'
;MADTIDEGDVSFTPMEAGDLAGSITVVPQALDNQWFDRRLLAEVMRAGEVTGAVHRERSRKARTEYLRAVLGAERVVVNRAYLYNNPEVYSDYLRDGPDREAFRDLLRDGVIVPYLLHEPSPLPAEPPSFQVAEGFRAWREVVEQTPMSCLRLSWDEKENAELARNVAKEFNAFVNNLTQLEPEALKRDLDLDDMEHARSVLRRLRVVGRWVHDELDADRLVTRQGLYERFVTADGTNVADRRYDPGKPHAAEVKQLIDLKYAANLADAVDVFCLTPADSPRRTALQEGLAALRGRGRDELPGTDADQLLTLLRNLAFEDVQRLLESVPTLDRLSLADIRSTRREKEWRDYRDALARLMNSRSVEAFADHDTGARAITRAYLEMLGRAEQISARRRTGEAADRYSGVTEIGIDIGALTITLLYSPESAGPAVEVVGTAAGLTAARATRVGIRWGVGRLLGRGARRRIETTVKLLDLRMDNPAREARTLIDRLANLPTAEPGDGNGQDISDEA
;
A
#
# COMPACT_ATOMS: atom_id res chain seq x y z
N MET A 1 26.81 16.08 0.18
CA MET A 1 26.24 15.86 -1.16
C MET A 1 26.82 14.54 -1.61
N ALA A 2 25.99 13.54 -1.87
CA ALA A 2 26.47 12.27 -2.42
C ALA A 2 27.05 12.52 -3.81
N ASP A 3 28.21 11.95 -4.09
CA ASP A 3 28.86 12.08 -5.40
C ASP A 3 28.05 11.35 -6.46
N THR A 4 27.84 11.99 -7.61
CA THR A 4 27.20 11.35 -8.77
C THR A 4 28.10 10.22 -9.28
N ILE A 5 27.50 9.08 -9.58
CA ILE A 5 28.17 7.94 -10.21
C ILE A 5 27.87 7.97 -11.70
N ASP A 6 28.93 7.98 -12.52
CA ASP A 6 28.85 7.89 -13.97
C ASP A 6 29.34 6.50 -14.42
N GLU A 7 28.45 5.67 -14.95
CA GLU A 7 28.74 4.34 -15.50
C GLU A 7 28.37 4.28 -16.98
N GLY A 8 29.37 4.41 -17.86
CA GLY A 8 29.14 4.55 -19.30
C GLY A 8 28.40 5.85 -19.60
N ASP A 9 27.28 5.76 -20.34
CA ASP A 9 26.41 6.90 -20.65
C ASP A 9 25.33 7.14 -19.56
N VAL A 10 25.39 6.41 -18.44
CA VAL A 10 24.41 6.48 -17.36
C VAL A 10 24.96 7.29 -16.19
N SER A 11 24.19 8.26 -15.72
CA SER A 11 24.56 9.11 -14.57
C SER A 11 23.48 9.04 -13.50
N PHE A 12 23.85 8.75 -12.26
CA PHE A 12 22.89 8.71 -11.15
C PHE A 12 23.50 9.11 -9.80
N THR A 13 22.66 9.69 -8.94
CA THR A 13 23.02 9.99 -7.55
C THR A 13 22.64 8.80 -6.66
N PRO A 14 23.59 8.24 -5.89
CA PRO A 14 23.30 7.16 -4.96
C PRO A 14 22.45 7.68 -3.78
N MET A 15 21.41 6.92 -3.43
CA MET A 15 20.56 7.13 -2.25
C MET A 15 20.51 5.87 -1.39
N GLU A 16 20.34 6.06 -0.09
CA GLU A 16 20.04 5.03 0.91
C GLU A 16 18.77 5.40 1.69
N ALA A 17 18.35 4.55 2.62
CA ALA A 17 17.16 4.78 3.45
C ALA A 17 17.18 6.15 4.17
N GLY A 18 18.36 6.57 4.65
CA GLY A 18 18.53 7.86 5.32
C GLY A 18 18.19 9.08 4.45
N ASP A 19 18.35 8.98 3.12
CA ASP A 19 18.03 10.06 2.18
C ASP A 19 16.51 10.19 1.91
N LEU A 20 15.73 9.21 2.34
CA LEU A 20 14.26 9.20 2.22
C LEU A 20 13.57 9.80 3.45
N ALA A 21 14.31 9.97 4.55
CA ALA A 21 13.79 10.44 5.82
C ALA A 21 13.05 11.78 5.69
N GLY A 22 11.87 11.87 6.31
CA GLY A 22 11.05 13.09 6.32
C GLY A 22 10.29 13.35 5.02
N SER A 23 10.31 12.43 4.06
CA SER A 23 9.52 12.53 2.83
C SER A 23 8.44 11.47 2.72
N ILE A 24 7.34 11.79 2.05
CA ILE A 24 6.28 10.81 1.75
C ILE A 24 6.78 9.90 0.62
N THR A 25 7.48 8.81 0.95
CA THR A 25 7.99 7.85 -0.03
C THR A 25 7.20 6.55 0.01
N VAL A 26 6.86 5.99 -1.16
CA VAL A 26 6.07 4.75 -1.27
C VAL A 26 6.71 3.69 -2.17
N VAL A 27 6.43 2.41 -1.89
CA VAL A 27 6.67 1.25 -2.78
C VAL A 27 5.31 0.70 -3.26
N PRO A 28 4.96 0.82 -4.55
CA PRO A 28 3.66 0.39 -5.07
C PRO A 28 3.59 -1.11 -5.32
N GLN A 29 2.78 -1.83 -4.54
CA GLN A 29 2.57 -3.28 -4.72
C GLN A 29 1.93 -3.61 -6.08
N ALA A 30 1.10 -2.72 -6.63
CA ALA A 30 0.43 -2.91 -7.93
C ALA A 30 1.38 -3.11 -9.11
N LEU A 31 2.64 -2.65 -9.00
CA LEU A 31 3.65 -2.86 -10.04
C LEU A 31 4.20 -4.28 -10.09
N ASP A 32 3.91 -5.10 -9.08
CA ASP A 32 4.24 -6.52 -9.14
C ASP A 32 3.39 -7.24 -10.19
N ASN A 33 4.04 -7.94 -11.12
CA ASN A 33 3.39 -8.72 -12.18
C ASN A 33 2.58 -9.91 -11.65
N GLN A 34 2.80 -10.30 -10.39
CA GLN A 34 2.04 -11.33 -9.69
C GLN A 34 0.82 -10.78 -8.94
N TRP A 35 0.67 -9.46 -8.78
CA TRP A 35 -0.43 -8.88 -8.02
C TRP A 35 -1.78 -9.00 -8.75
N PHE A 36 -2.81 -9.33 -7.96
CA PHE A 36 -4.23 -9.28 -8.31
C PHE A 36 -5.00 -8.72 -7.13
N ASP A 37 -6.06 -7.95 -7.39
CA ASP A 37 -7.07 -7.68 -6.37
C ASP A 37 -7.85 -8.95 -6.02
N ARG A 38 -8.62 -8.93 -4.93
CA ARG A 38 -9.39 -10.09 -4.45
C ARG A 38 -10.31 -10.66 -5.52
N ARG A 39 -11.07 -9.80 -6.20
CA ARG A 39 -12.05 -10.23 -7.20
C ARG A 39 -11.40 -10.94 -8.39
N LEU A 40 -10.36 -10.35 -8.95
CA LEU A 40 -9.61 -10.94 -10.07
C LEU A 40 -8.86 -12.20 -9.64
N LEU A 41 -8.31 -12.21 -8.44
CA LEU A 41 -7.64 -13.40 -7.91
C LEU A 41 -8.62 -14.57 -7.80
N ALA A 42 -9.83 -14.33 -7.26
CA ALA A 42 -10.87 -15.35 -7.17
C ALA A 42 -11.30 -15.88 -8.55
N GLU A 43 -11.43 -14.99 -9.54
CA GLU A 43 -11.75 -15.36 -10.93
C GLU A 43 -10.65 -16.26 -11.54
N VAL A 44 -9.40 -15.87 -11.36
CA VAL A 44 -8.23 -16.56 -11.92
C VAL A 44 -7.95 -17.89 -11.20
N MET A 45 -8.12 -17.93 -9.88
CA MET A 45 -8.00 -19.17 -9.10
C MET A 45 -9.04 -20.20 -9.52
N ARG A 46 -10.26 -19.77 -9.83
CA ARG A 46 -11.33 -20.65 -10.34
C ARG A 46 -11.03 -21.15 -11.76
N ALA A 47 -10.52 -20.27 -12.62
CA ALA A 47 -10.18 -20.61 -14.00
C ALA A 47 -8.90 -21.45 -14.12
N GLY A 48 -7.98 -21.33 -13.15
CA GLY A 48 -6.64 -21.93 -13.20
C GLY A 48 -5.65 -21.19 -14.10
N GLU A 49 -6.09 -20.13 -14.78
CA GLU A 49 -5.27 -19.34 -15.70
C GLU A 49 -5.73 -17.89 -15.82
N VAL A 50 -4.84 -17.04 -16.34
CA VAL A 50 -5.14 -15.63 -16.59
C VAL A 50 -5.70 -15.47 -18.01
N THR A 51 -7.01 -15.21 -18.12
CA THR A 51 -7.65 -14.92 -19.40
C THR A 51 -7.26 -13.53 -19.93
N GLY A 52 -7.46 -13.30 -21.23
CA GLY A 52 -7.22 -11.97 -21.82
C GLY A 52 -8.09 -10.85 -21.22
N ALA A 53 -9.29 -11.16 -20.73
CA ALA A 53 -10.16 -10.20 -20.06
C ALA A 53 -9.62 -9.81 -18.67
N VAL A 54 -9.23 -10.82 -17.88
CA VAL A 54 -8.57 -10.61 -16.58
C VAL A 54 -7.30 -9.79 -16.76
N HIS A 55 -6.47 -10.13 -17.75
CA HIS A 55 -5.22 -9.42 -17.99
C HIS A 55 -5.45 -7.93 -18.25
N ARG A 56 -6.40 -7.58 -19.15
CA ARG A 56 -6.76 -6.18 -19.42
C ARG A 56 -7.24 -5.45 -18.18
N GLU A 57 -8.05 -6.10 -17.36
CA GLU A 57 -8.59 -5.50 -16.13
C GLU A 57 -7.50 -5.30 -15.07
N ARG A 58 -6.62 -6.28 -14.87
CA ARG A 58 -5.44 -6.15 -13.98
C ARG A 58 -4.52 -5.03 -14.44
N SER A 59 -4.23 -4.94 -15.74
CA SER A 59 -3.41 -3.87 -16.32
C SER A 59 -4.04 -2.50 -16.10
N ARG A 60 -5.34 -2.34 -16.33
CA ARG A 60 -6.05 -1.09 -16.05
C ARG A 60 -5.91 -0.67 -14.58
N LYS A 61 -6.13 -1.61 -13.65
CA LYS A 61 -6.03 -1.35 -12.21
C LYS A 61 -4.60 -1.03 -11.78
N ALA A 62 -3.62 -1.84 -12.20
CA ALA A 62 -2.21 -1.61 -11.89
C ALA A 62 -1.76 -0.23 -12.40
N ARG A 63 -2.20 0.17 -13.60
CA ARG A 63 -1.95 1.50 -14.16
C ARG A 63 -2.56 2.62 -13.31
N THR A 64 -3.83 2.53 -12.94
CA THR A 64 -4.48 3.51 -12.06
C THR A 64 -3.73 3.64 -10.73
N GLU A 65 -3.36 2.53 -10.10
CA GLU A 65 -2.70 2.52 -8.78
C GLU A 65 -1.26 3.04 -8.84
N TYR A 66 -0.53 2.77 -9.94
CA TYR A 66 0.77 3.38 -10.19
C TYR A 66 0.69 4.90 -10.33
N LEU A 67 -0.26 5.40 -11.13
CA LEU A 67 -0.46 6.83 -11.31
C LEU A 67 -0.92 7.53 -10.01
N ARG A 68 -1.74 6.84 -9.20
CA ARG A 68 -2.08 7.27 -7.83
C ARG A 68 -0.84 7.40 -6.96
N ALA A 69 0.08 6.43 -7.00
CA ALA A 69 1.34 6.48 -6.28
C ALA A 69 2.14 7.75 -6.63
N VAL A 70 2.32 7.99 -7.94
CA VAL A 70 3.11 9.13 -8.44
C VAL A 70 2.45 10.47 -8.13
N LEU A 71 1.11 10.53 -8.05
CA LEU A 71 0.41 11.74 -7.65
C LEU A 71 0.47 11.98 -6.13
N GLY A 72 0.18 10.95 -5.34
CA GLY A 72 -0.07 11.04 -3.90
C GLY A 72 1.17 11.02 -3.02
N ALA A 73 2.31 10.54 -3.52
CA ALA A 73 3.58 10.47 -2.78
C ALA A 73 4.59 11.51 -3.29
N GLU A 74 5.54 11.93 -2.45
CA GLU A 74 6.69 12.71 -2.91
C GLU A 74 7.61 11.89 -3.79
N ARG A 75 7.85 10.63 -3.41
CA ARG A 75 8.70 9.68 -4.13
C ARG A 75 8.04 8.31 -4.24
N VAL A 76 8.30 7.62 -5.34
CA VAL A 76 7.85 6.28 -5.65
C VAL A 76 9.07 5.43 -5.96
N VAL A 77 9.35 4.47 -5.10
CA VAL A 77 10.44 3.51 -5.27
C VAL A 77 9.95 2.38 -6.16
N VAL A 78 10.65 2.14 -7.27
CA VAL A 78 10.28 1.14 -8.28
C VAL A 78 11.42 0.15 -8.42
N ASN A 79 11.16 -1.15 -8.27
CA ASN A 79 12.15 -2.17 -8.56
C ASN A 79 12.64 -2.00 -10.01
N ARG A 80 13.97 -1.92 -10.21
CA ARG A 80 14.58 -1.68 -11.51
C ARG A 80 14.01 -2.56 -12.62
N ALA A 81 13.73 -3.84 -12.34
CA ALA A 81 13.20 -4.75 -13.33
C ALA A 81 11.83 -4.30 -13.88
N TYR A 82 10.98 -3.72 -13.02
CA TYR A 82 9.65 -3.26 -13.40
C TYR A 82 9.69 -2.09 -14.37
N LEU A 83 10.76 -1.30 -14.39
CA LEU A 83 10.89 -0.19 -15.32
C LEU A 83 10.76 -0.73 -16.76
N TYR A 84 11.51 -1.77 -17.12
CA TYR A 84 11.50 -2.31 -18.49
C TYR A 84 10.66 -3.57 -18.72
N ASN A 85 10.13 -4.23 -17.68
CA ASN A 85 9.32 -5.44 -17.83
C ASN A 85 7.83 -5.28 -17.48
N ASN A 86 7.41 -4.13 -16.95
CA ASN A 86 6.03 -3.85 -16.62
C ASN A 86 5.41 -2.90 -17.66
N PRO A 87 4.44 -3.35 -18.49
CA PRO A 87 3.82 -2.52 -19.53
C PRO A 87 3.09 -1.29 -19.00
N GLU A 88 2.61 -1.33 -17.77
CA GLU A 88 1.94 -0.20 -17.11
C GLU A 88 2.92 0.94 -16.77
N VAL A 89 4.23 0.65 -16.75
CA VAL A 89 5.31 1.63 -16.54
C VAL A 89 5.97 2.01 -17.86
N TYR A 90 6.52 1.03 -18.62
CA TYR A 90 7.31 1.38 -19.80
C TYR A 90 6.50 2.03 -20.93
N SER A 91 5.17 1.87 -20.94
CA SER A 91 4.30 2.59 -21.87
C SER A 91 4.40 4.11 -21.76
N ASP A 92 4.82 4.66 -20.62
CA ASP A 92 4.99 6.10 -20.42
C ASP A 92 6.14 6.71 -21.19
N TYR A 93 7.12 5.91 -21.59
CA TYR A 93 8.30 6.38 -22.30
C TYR A 93 8.63 5.58 -23.56
N LEU A 94 7.78 4.62 -23.93
CA LEU A 94 7.93 3.82 -25.14
C LEU A 94 7.84 4.66 -26.42
N ARG A 95 7.04 5.72 -26.41
CA ARG A 95 6.82 6.61 -27.56
C ARG A 95 7.20 8.04 -27.20
N ASP A 96 7.66 8.79 -28.18
CA ASP A 96 7.83 10.24 -28.02
C ASP A 96 6.50 10.93 -27.73
N GLY A 97 6.54 11.92 -26.84
CA GLY A 97 5.37 12.71 -26.47
C GLY A 97 5.45 13.25 -25.04
N PRO A 98 4.38 13.92 -24.58
CA PRO A 98 4.34 14.59 -23.28
C PRO A 98 4.57 13.65 -22.09
N ASP A 99 4.10 12.40 -22.17
CA ASP A 99 4.30 11.43 -21.09
C ASP A 99 5.76 10.98 -20.98
N ARG A 100 6.51 10.86 -22.10
CA ARG A 100 7.95 10.53 -22.07
C ARG A 100 8.76 11.65 -21.46
N GLU A 101 8.45 12.90 -21.79
CA GLU A 101 9.06 14.08 -21.17
C GLU A 101 8.73 14.15 -19.68
N ALA A 102 7.46 13.92 -19.31
CA ALA A 102 7.04 13.89 -17.92
C ALA A 102 7.76 12.78 -17.13
N PHE A 103 7.91 11.59 -17.71
CA PHE A 103 8.65 10.49 -17.09
C PHE A 103 10.11 10.85 -16.83
N ARG A 104 10.79 11.44 -17.82
CA ARG A 104 12.17 11.94 -17.69
C ARG A 104 12.29 13.00 -16.60
N ASP A 105 11.36 13.95 -16.54
CA ASP A 105 11.33 14.96 -15.49
C ASP A 105 11.11 14.33 -14.10
N LEU A 106 10.21 13.35 -13.98
CA LEU A 106 9.94 12.66 -12.71
C LEU A 106 11.13 11.82 -12.24
N LEU A 107 11.90 11.21 -13.14
CA LEU A 107 13.18 10.57 -12.80
C LEU A 107 14.22 11.59 -12.32
N ARG A 108 14.37 12.69 -13.07
CA ARG A 108 15.34 13.75 -12.77
C ARG A 108 15.06 14.44 -11.43
N ASP A 109 13.78 14.65 -11.13
CA ASP A 109 13.32 15.27 -9.89
C ASP A 109 13.35 14.29 -8.69
N GLY A 110 13.76 13.03 -8.89
CA GLY A 110 13.79 12.00 -7.85
C GLY A 110 12.41 11.57 -7.36
N VAL A 111 11.37 11.77 -8.18
CA VAL A 111 10.00 11.32 -7.88
C VAL A 111 9.84 9.85 -8.19
N ILE A 112 10.38 9.37 -9.31
CA ILE A 112 10.49 7.93 -9.59
C ILE A 112 11.93 7.55 -9.28
N VAL A 113 12.11 6.64 -8.33
CA VAL A 113 13.43 6.22 -7.84
C VAL A 113 13.62 4.73 -8.11
N PRO A 114 14.48 4.34 -9.07
CA PRO A 114 14.86 2.95 -9.27
C PRO A 114 15.53 2.36 -8.03
N TYR A 115 15.03 1.22 -7.56
CA TYR A 115 15.66 0.41 -6.52
C TYR A 115 16.55 -0.67 -7.15
N LEU A 116 17.80 -0.74 -6.70
CA LEU A 116 18.78 -1.74 -7.11
C LEU A 116 19.05 -2.65 -5.90
N LEU A 117 18.82 -3.96 -6.04
CA LEU A 117 19.01 -4.90 -4.93
C LEU A 117 20.48 -5.31 -4.82
N HIS A 118 21.02 -5.83 -5.92
CA HIS A 118 22.43 -6.23 -6.04
C HIS A 118 23.09 -5.59 -7.26
N GLU A 119 22.31 -4.86 -8.05
CA GLU A 119 22.79 -4.31 -9.30
C GLU A 119 23.58 -3.02 -9.06
N PRO A 120 24.74 -2.86 -9.71
CA PRO A 120 25.56 -1.66 -9.55
C PRO A 120 24.95 -0.44 -10.27
N SER A 121 24.10 -0.68 -11.28
CA SER A 121 23.54 0.35 -12.16
C SER A 121 22.06 0.13 -12.51
N PRO A 122 21.29 1.22 -12.75
CA PRO A 122 19.90 1.15 -13.20
C PRO A 122 19.75 0.54 -14.61
N LEU A 123 20.83 0.46 -15.39
CA LEU A 123 20.85 -0.21 -16.70
C LEU A 123 21.52 -1.58 -16.58
N PRO A 124 20.81 -2.71 -16.82
CA PRO A 124 21.45 -4.02 -16.93
C PRO A 124 22.58 -4.04 -17.96
N ALA A 125 23.73 -4.60 -17.58
CA ALA A 125 24.88 -4.79 -18.47
C ALA A 125 24.54 -5.71 -19.66
N GLU A 126 23.74 -6.76 -19.40
CA GLU A 126 23.26 -7.67 -20.42
C GLU A 126 21.76 -7.45 -20.69
N PRO A 127 21.31 -7.53 -21.96
CA PRO A 127 19.90 -7.50 -22.28
C PRO A 127 19.14 -8.65 -21.59
N PRO A 128 18.03 -8.37 -20.91
CA PRO A 128 17.15 -9.40 -20.39
C PRO A 128 16.50 -10.22 -21.52
N SER A 129 15.92 -11.38 -21.19
CA SER A 129 15.37 -12.33 -22.15
C SER A 129 14.33 -11.73 -23.12
N PHE A 130 14.09 -12.41 -24.25
CA PHE A 130 13.34 -11.89 -25.41
C PHE A 130 11.97 -11.24 -25.11
N GLN A 131 11.28 -11.62 -24.02
CA GLN A 131 9.94 -11.13 -23.69
C GLN A 131 9.88 -9.64 -23.24
N VAL A 132 11.02 -9.00 -22.97
CA VAL A 132 11.07 -7.60 -22.49
C VAL A 132 11.86 -6.65 -23.42
N ALA A 133 12.11 -7.08 -24.66
CA ALA A 133 13.04 -6.42 -25.56
C ALA A 133 12.65 -4.96 -25.94
N GLU A 134 11.35 -4.65 -26.06
CA GLU A 134 10.88 -3.30 -26.38
C GLU A 134 11.03 -2.34 -25.18
N GLY A 135 10.55 -2.75 -24.00
CA GLY A 135 10.62 -1.95 -22.78
C GLY A 135 12.06 -1.72 -22.35
N PHE A 136 12.93 -2.70 -22.54
CA PHE A 136 14.36 -2.57 -22.25
C PHE A 136 15.07 -1.60 -23.20
N ARG A 137 14.78 -1.65 -24.50
CA ARG A 137 15.33 -0.68 -25.46
C ARG A 137 14.91 0.74 -25.12
N ALA A 138 13.62 0.96 -24.85
CA ALA A 138 13.11 2.26 -24.45
C ALA A 138 13.71 2.74 -23.12
N TRP A 139 13.90 1.83 -22.15
CA TRP A 139 14.52 2.13 -20.87
C TRP A 139 15.96 2.61 -21.04
N ARG A 140 16.76 1.90 -21.85
CA ARG A 140 18.13 2.29 -22.19
C ARG A 140 18.19 3.74 -22.70
N GLU A 141 17.36 4.08 -23.69
CA GLU A 141 17.32 5.43 -24.26
C GLU A 141 16.91 6.52 -23.24
N VAL A 142 16.12 6.17 -22.23
CA VAL A 142 15.73 7.10 -21.17
C VAL A 142 16.87 7.29 -20.18
N VAL A 143 17.48 6.20 -19.72
CA VAL A 143 18.51 6.21 -18.68
C VAL A 143 19.81 6.87 -19.15
N GLU A 144 20.22 6.64 -20.39
CA GLU A 144 21.42 7.25 -20.98
C GLU A 144 21.29 8.78 -21.17
N GLN A 145 20.07 9.33 -21.08
CA GLN A 145 19.78 10.74 -21.36
C GLN A 145 19.24 11.50 -20.14
N THR A 146 19.05 10.82 -19.02
CA THR A 146 18.33 11.37 -17.86
C THR A 146 19.11 11.07 -16.60
N PRO A 147 19.77 12.07 -15.99
CA PRO A 147 20.32 11.87 -14.65
C PRO A 147 19.17 11.60 -13.68
N MET A 148 19.38 10.69 -12.75
CA MET A 148 18.35 10.26 -11.78
C MET A 148 18.97 9.94 -10.42
N SER A 149 18.13 9.60 -9.45
CA SER A 149 18.59 9.03 -8.19
C SER A 149 18.27 7.54 -8.13
N CYS A 150 19.18 6.73 -7.60
CA CYS A 150 19.00 5.29 -7.44
C CYS A 150 19.10 4.92 -5.97
N LEU A 151 18.22 4.04 -5.51
CA LEU A 151 18.17 3.58 -4.13
C LEU A 151 18.80 2.19 -3.98
N ARG A 152 19.67 2.02 -2.98
CA ARG A 152 20.14 0.71 -2.48
C ARG A 152 19.90 0.62 -0.97
N LEU A 153 20.02 -0.60 -0.42
CA LEU A 153 20.03 -0.77 1.04
C LEU A 153 21.32 -0.19 1.64
N SER A 154 22.43 -0.38 0.94
CA SER A 154 23.71 0.32 1.15
C SER A 154 24.47 0.34 -0.17
N TRP A 155 25.30 1.36 -0.39
CA TRP A 155 26.27 1.38 -1.50
C TRP A 155 27.59 0.68 -1.16
N ASP A 156 27.79 0.25 0.10
CA ASP A 156 28.81 -0.73 0.46
C ASP A 156 28.31 -2.15 0.13
N GLU A 157 29.00 -2.87 -0.74
CA GLU A 157 28.55 -4.17 -1.24
C GLU A 157 28.40 -5.24 -0.14
N LYS A 158 29.26 -5.20 0.89
CA LYS A 158 29.21 -6.18 1.98
C LYS A 158 28.02 -5.90 2.90
N GLU A 159 27.84 -4.65 3.29
CA GLU A 159 26.70 -4.19 4.08
C GLU A 159 25.39 -4.43 3.32
N ASN A 160 25.33 -4.11 2.03
CA ASN A 160 24.15 -4.35 1.19
C ASN A 160 23.79 -5.84 1.14
N ALA A 161 24.78 -6.73 1.03
CA ALA A 161 24.55 -8.18 1.10
C ALA A 161 24.09 -8.66 2.48
N GLU A 162 24.51 -8.01 3.57
CA GLU A 162 24.02 -8.26 4.93
C GLU A 162 22.58 -7.78 5.12
N LEU A 163 22.26 -6.55 4.69
CA LEU A 163 20.92 -5.98 4.74
C LEU A 163 19.93 -6.79 3.90
N ALA A 164 20.29 -7.14 2.65
CA ALA A 164 19.44 -7.98 1.78
C ALA A 164 19.15 -9.35 2.41
N ARG A 165 20.13 -9.96 3.09
CA ARG A 165 19.91 -11.20 3.86
C ARG A 165 18.97 -10.98 5.03
N ASN A 166 19.02 -9.83 5.70
CA ASN A 166 18.09 -9.52 6.78
C ASN A 166 16.65 -9.34 6.27
N VAL A 167 16.44 -8.68 5.12
CA VAL A 167 15.12 -8.59 4.48
C VAL A 167 14.55 -9.98 4.17
N ALA A 168 15.39 -10.90 3.66
CA ALA A 168 14.98 -12.29 3.43
C ALA A 168 14.67 -13.03 4.74
N LYS A 169 15.45 -12.81 5.81
CA LYS A 169 15.18 -13.40 7.13
C LYS A 169 13.84 -12.93 7.70
N GLU A 170 13.49 -11.66 7.54
CA GLU A 170 12.20 -11.12 8.01
C GLU A 170 11.02 -11.72 7.24
N PHE A 171 11.16 -11.91 5.93
CA PHE A 171 10.18 -12.64 5.13
C PHE A 171 9.98 -14.06 5.68
N ASN A 172 11.09 -14.77 5.90
CA ASN A 172 11.11 -16.14 6.40
C ASN A 172 10.55 -16.26 7.82
N ALA A 173 10.84 -15.30 8.69
CA ALA A 173 10.28 -15.24 10.03
C ALA A 173 8.75 -15.11 10.01
N PHE A 174 8.21 -14.26 9.12
CA PHE A 174 6.77 -14.14 8.94
C PHE A 174 6.14 -15.44 8.41
N VAL A 175 6.67 -15.99 7.30
CA VAL A 175 6.06 -17.19 6.71
C VAL A 175 6.15 -18.42 7.63
N ASN A 176 7.18 -18.50 8.48
CA ASN A 176 7.29 -19.50 9.55
C ASN A 176 6.24 -19.28 10.66
N ASN A 177 5.94 -18.02 10.98
CA ASN A 177 4.97 -17.64 12.02
C ASN A 177 3.50 -17.62 11.55
N LEU A 178 3.20 -18.00 10.31
CA LEU A 178 1.81 -18.17 9.82
C LEU A 178 0.96 -19.10 10.71
N THR A 179 1.61 -19.94 11.52
CA THR A 179 0.95 -20.85 12.47
C THR A 179 0.20 -20.14 13.61
N GLN A 180 0.57 -18.89 13.90
CA GLN A 180 0.14 -18.11 15.08
C GLN A 180 -0.85 -16.98 14.74
N LEU A 181 -1.34 -16.90 13.50
CA LEU A 181 -2.29 -15.86 13.10
C LEU A 181 -3.67 -16.08 13.75
N GLU A 182 -4.32 -14.98 14.12
CA GLU A 182 -5.64 -14.96 14.75
C GLU A 182 -6.76 -15.08 13.69
N PRO A 183 -7.72 -16.03 13.85
CA PRO A 183 -8.81 -16.25 12.91
C PRO A 183 -9.71 -15.03 12.68
N GLU A 184 -10.01 -14.25 13.71
CA GLU A 184 -10.88 -13.08 13.64
C GLU A 184 -10.27 -11.99 12.75
N ALA A 185 -8.96 -11.78 12.89
CA ALA A 185 -8.20 -10.86 12.05
C ALA A 185 -8.10 -11.39 10.61
N LEU A 186 -7.88 -12.69 10.41
CA LEU A 186 -7.91 -13.30 9.07
C LEU A 186 -9.27 -13.12 8.39
N LYS A 187 -10.38 -13.36 9.11
CA LYS A 187 -11.72 -13.16 8.58
C LYS A 187 -11.92 -11.73 8.08
N ARG A 188 -11.53 -10.75 8.89
CA ARG A 188 -11.64 -9.32 8.56
C ARG A 188 -10.74 -8.95 7.38
N ASP A 189 -9.43 -9.22 7.50
CA ASP A 189 -8.42 -8.66 6.60
C ASP A 189 -8.28 -9.42 5.29
N LEU A 190 -8.82 -10.63 5.18
CA LEU A 190 -8.97 -11.39 3.94
C LEU A 190 -10.41 -11.42 3.42
N ASP A 191 -11.35 -10.79 4.14
CA ASP A 191 -12.77 -10.71 3.76
C ASP A 191 -13.41 -12.08 3.54
N LEU A 192 -13.29 -12.93 4.56
CA LEU A 192 -13.82 -14.28 4.58
C LEU A 192 -15.26 -14.27 5.10
N ASP A 193 -16.11 -15.11 4.50
CA ASP A 193 -17.55 -15.17 4.78
C ASP A 193 -17.86 -15.36 6.27
N ASP A 194 -17.25 -16.39 6.88
CA ASP A 194 -17.54 -16.81 8.25
C ASP A 194 -16.28 -17.27 9.01
N MET A 195 -16.47 -17.55 10.31
CA MET A 195 -15.39 -18.00 11.19
C MET A 195 -14.93 -19.44 10.91
N GLU A 196 -15.75 -20.27 10.27
CA GLU A 196 -15.35 -21.62 9.89
C GLU A 196 -14.37 -21.57 8.71
N HIS A 197 -14.66 -20.74 7.72
CA HIS A 197 -13.77 -20.42 6.61
C HIS A 197 -12.43 -19.88 7.15
N ALA A 198 -12.46 -18.89 8.04
CA ALA A 198 -11.25 -18.33 8.66
C ALA A 198 -10.40 -19.38 9.40
N ARG A 199 -11.04 -20.27 10.18
CA ARG A 199 -10.33 -21.38 10.83
C ARG A 199 -9.76 -22.38 9.83
N SER A 200 -10.43 -22.60 8.71
CA SER A 200 -9.94 -23.46 7.64
C SER A 200 -8.71 -22.88 6.94
N VAL A 201 -8.73 -21.57 6.65
CA VAL A 201 -7.57 -20.84 6.15
C VAL A 201 -6.41 -20.96 7.14
N LEU A 202 -6.63 -20.72 8.44
CA LEU A 202 -5.58 -20.88 9.45
C LEU A 202 -4.99 -22.30 9.50
N ARG A 203 -5.81 -23.35 9.35
CA ARG A 203 -5.30 -24.73 9.26
C ARG A 203 -4.36 -24.91 8.06
N ARG A 204 -4.68 -24.30 6.92
CA ARG A 204 -3.81 -24.32 5.74
C ARG A 204 -2.52 -23.52 5.97
N LEU A 205 -2.61 -22.32 6.54
CA LEU A 205 -1.46 -21.50 6.88
C LEU A 205 -0.51 -22.20 7.85
N ARG A 206 -1.04 -23.01 8.78
CA ARG A 206 -0.23 -23.90 9.64
C ARG A 206 0.52 -24.98 8.87
N VAL A 207 -0.04 -25.49 7.76
CA VAL A 207 0.67 -26.45 6.89
C VAL A 207 1.81 -25.74 6.15
N VAL A 208 1.54 -24.54 5.62
CA VAL A 208 2.57 -23.71 4.95
C VAL A 208 3.72 -23.39 5.91
N GLY A 209 3.41 -22.87 7.11
CA GLY A 209 4.42 -22.52 8.09
C GLY A 209 5.26 -23.72 8.57
N ARG A 210 4.68 -24.91 8.72
CA ARG A 210 5.46 -26.13 9.02
C ARG A 210 6.40 -26.52 7.88
N TRP A 211 5.94 -26.45 6.63
CA TRP A 211 6.82 -26.73 5.50
C TRP A 211 7.99 -25.73 5.44
N VAL A 212 7.71 -24.45 5.67
CA VAL A 212 8.77 -23.42 5.77
C VAL A 212 9.75 -23.76 6.89
N HIS A 213 9.25 -24.16 8.06
CA HIS A 213 10.10 -24.58 9.17
C HIS A 213 11.04 -25.72 8.76
N ASP A 214 10.51 -26.76 8.12
CA ASP A 214 11.28 -27.92 7.66
C ASP A 214 12.32 -27.56 6.59
N GLU A 215 12.01 -26.61 5.70
CA GLU A 215 12.97 -26.10 4.71
C GLU A 215 14.12 -25.34 5.38
N LEU A 216 13.80 -24.46 6.34
CA LEU A 216 14.78 -23.66 7.07
C LEU A 216 15.66 -24.51 8.00
N ASP A 217 15.09 -25.51 8.68
CA ASP A 217 15.83 -26.47 9.53
C ASP A 217 16.82 -27.30 8.69
N ALA A 218 16.52 -27.51 7.42
CA ALA A 218 17.39 -28.17 6.47
C ALA A 218 18.31 -27.21 5.69
N ASP A 219 18.53 -25.99 6.19
CA ASP A 219 19.37 -24.94 5.60
C ASP A 219 19.01 -24.56 4.15
N ARG A 220 17.75 -24.74 3.72
CA ARG A 220 17.27 -24.33 2.39
C ARG A 220 16.66 -22.94 2.42
N LEU A 221 16.88 -22.19 1.33
CA LEU A 221 16.31 -20.85 1.16
C LEU A 221 14.83 -20.96 0.76
N VAL A 222 13.95 -20.43 1.60
CA VAL A 222 12.55 -20.24 1.25
C VAL A 222 12.41 -18.93 0.46
N THR A 223 11.85 -19.02 -0.74
CA THR A 223 11.55 -17.87 -1.61
C THR A 223 10.06 -17.80 -1.91
N ARG A 224 9.57 -16.62 -2.31
CA ARG A 224 8.19 -16.47 -2.82
C ARG A 224 7.89 -17.45 -3.96
N GLN A 225 8.85 -17.64 -4.87
CA GLN A 225 8.71 -18.58 -5.98
C GLN A 225 8.49 -20.01 -5.47
N GLY A 226 9.34 -20.50 -4.55
CA GLY A 226 9.17 -21.85 -3.99
C GLY A 226 7.86 -22.04 -3.23
N LEU A 227 7.40 -21.02 -2.51
CA LEU A 227 6.08 -21.04 -1.86
C LEU A 227 4.94 -21.16 -2.89
N TYR A 228 5.04 -20.47 -4.03
CA TYR A 228 4.03 -20.53 -5.08
C TYR A 228 4.01 -21.88 -5.79
N GLU A 229 5.18 -22.36 -6.19
CA GLU A 229 5.34 -23.70 -6.78
C GLU A 229 4.72 -24.76 -5.87
N ARG A 230 4.94 -24.67 -4.56
CA ARG A 230 4.42 -25.65 -3.61
C ARG A 230 2.92 -25.50 -3.34
N PHE A 231 2.43 -24.28 -3.11
CA PHE A 231 1.10 -24.08 -2.50
C PHE A 231 0.06 -23.37 -3.37
N VAL A 232 0.45 -22.83 -4.52
CA VAL A 232 -0.38 -21.88 -5.29
C VAL A 232 -0.52 -22.28 -6.77
N THR A 233 0.58 -22.53 -7.47
CA THR A 233 0.57 -22.82 -8.91
C THR A 233 0.40 -24.30 -9.20
N ALA A 234 -0.02 -24.63 -10.43
CA ALA A 234 -0.06 -26.02 -10.89
C ALA A 234 1.34 -26.63 -10.93
N ASP A 235 1.46 -27.89 -10.52
CA ASP A 235 2.74 -28.58 -10.46
C ASP A 235 3.40 -28.66 -11.85
N GLY A 236 4.71 -28.41 -11.92
CA GLY A 236 5.48 -28.43 -13.17
C GLY A 236 5.30 -27.20 -14.07
N THR A 237 4.60 -26.16 -13.63
CA THR A 237 4.47 -24.88 -14.35
C THR A 237 5.42 -23.82 -13.82
N ASN A 238 5.77 -22.83 -14.64
CA ASN A 238 6.54 -21.67 -14.18
C ASN A 238 5.59 -20.68 -13.49
N VAL A 239 5.99 -20.14 -12.33
CA VAL A 239 5.23 -19.10 -11.61
C VAL A 239 4.96 -17.86 -12.47
N ALA A 240 5.86 -17.53 -13.40
CA ALA A 240 5.66 -16.43 -14.34
C ALA A 240 4.46 -16.66 -15.28
N ASP A 241 4.09 -17.91 -15.56
CA ASP A 241 2.96 -18.25 -16.44
C ASP A 241 1.60 -18.03 -15.75
N ARG A 242 1.58 -17.83 -14.43
CA ARG A 242 0.37 -17.61 -13.63
C ARG A 242 -0.70 -18.68 -13.86
N ARG A 243 -0.26 -19.94 -13.93
CA ARG A 243 -1.11 -21.14 -13.96
C ARG A 243 -1.37 -21.63 -12.54
N TYR A 244 -2.58 -21.42 -12.07
CA TYR A 244 -2.98 -21.70 -10.70
C TYR A 244 -3.64 -23.08 -10.58
N ASP A 245 -3.47 -23.72 -9.43
CA ASP A 245 -4.10 -25.02 -9.16
C ASP A 245 -5.39 -24.81 -8.35
N PRO A 246 -6.59 -24.95 -8.96
CA PRO A 246 -7.85 -24.82 -8.24
C PRO A 246 -8.04 -25.92 -7.17
N GLY A 247 -7.29 -27.01 -7.23
CA GLY A 247 -7.30 -28.10 -6.25
C GLY A 247 -6.49 -27.82 -4.99
N LYS A 248 -5.60 -26.81 -4.98
CA LYS A 248 -4.80 -26.46 -3.80
C LYS A 248 -5.67 -25.69 -2.79
N PRO A 249 -5.88 -26.22 -1.55
CA PRO A 249 -6.75 -25.57 -0.58
C PRO A 249 -6.26 -24.18 -0.19
N HIS A 250 -7.16 -23.20 -0.19
CA HIS A 250 -6.93 -21.81 0.23
C HIS A 250 -5.72 -21.15 -0.46
N ALA A 251 -5.47 -21.48 -1.73
CA ALA A 251 -4.35 -20.95 -2.49
C ALA A 251 -4.42 -19.43 -2.69
N ALA A 252 -5.62 -18.87 -2.80
CA ALA A 252 -5.85 -17.43 -2.94
C ALA A 252 -5.38 -16.66 -1.70
N GLU A 253 -5.78 -17.12 -0.52
CA GLU A 253 -5.47 -16.50 0.77
C GLU A 253 -3.98 -16.62 1.09
N VAL A 254 -3.38 -17.79 0.80
CA VAL A 254 -1.93 -18.00 0.92
C VAL A 254 -1.17 -17.02 0.02
N LYS A 255 -1.56 -16.92 -1.26
CA LYS A 255 -0.95 -15.99 -2.22
C LYS A 255 -1.07 -14.53 -1.76
N GLN A 256 -2.24 -14.13 -1.28
CA GLN A 256 -2.52 -12.78 -0.79
C GLN A 256 -1.59 -12.36 0.36
N LEU A 257 -1.41 -13.21 1.38
CA LEU A 257 -0.51 -12.92 2.50
C LEU A 257 0.96 -12.88 2.07
N ILE A 258 1.36 -13.77 1.15
CA ILE A 258 2.73 -13.81 0.63
C ILE A 258 3.04 -12.57 -0.21
N ASP A 259 2.15 -12.17 -1.12
CA ASP A 259 2.33 -10.97 -1.93
C ASP A 259 2.35 -9.70 -1.07
N LEU A 260 1.48 -9.62 -0.06
CA LEU A 260 1.47 -8.51 0.87
C LEU A 260 2.79 -8.42 1.65
N LYS A 261 3.28 -9.53 2.24
CA LYS A 261 4.56 -9.51 2.96
C LYS A 261 5.73 -9.20 2.04
N TYR A 262 5.72 -9.74 0.82
CA TYR A 262 6.77 -9.49 -0.16
C TYR A 262 6.88 -8.01 -0.52
N ALA A 263 5.75 -7.34 -0.75
CA ALA A 263 5.72 -5.91 -1.04
C ALA A 263 6.10 -5.04 0.18
N ALA A 264 5.59 -5.39 1.37
CA ALA A 264 5.87 -4.66 2.61
C ALA A 264 7.34 -4.78 3.04
N ASN A 265 8.01 -5.89 2.73
CA ASN A 265 9.40 -6.10 3.14
C ASN A 265 10.39 -5.13 2.51
N LEU A 266 10.23 -4.79 1.22
CA LEU A 266 11.11 -3.79 0.60
C LEU A 266 10.87 -2.42 1.23
N ALA A 267 9.60 -2.06 1.42
CA ALA A 267 9.22 -0.79 2.03
C ALA A 267 9.79 -0.66 3.45
N ASP A 268 9.64 -1.69 4.28
CA ASP A 268 10.24 -1.77 5.61
C ASP A 268 11.77 -1.66 5.59
N ALA A 269 12.42 -2.32 4.63
CA ALA A 269 13.88 -2.35 4.55
C ALA A 269 14.53 -0.99 4.26
N VAL A 270 13.79 -0.08 3.63
CA VAL A 270 14.23 1.28 3.33
C VAL A 270 13.47 2.34 4.12
N ASP A 271 12.70 1.94 5.13
CA ASP A 271 11.90 2.79 6.03
C ASP A 271 10.91 3.72 5.30
N VAL A 272 10.14 3.15 4.36
CA VAL A 272 9.12 3.87 3.58
C VAL A 272 7.79 3.11 3.54
N PHE A 273 6.76 3.73 2.97
CA PHE A 273 5.41 3.20 2.92
C PHE A 273 5.18 2.14 1.83
N CYS A 274 4.69 0.96 2.17
CA CYS A 274 4.13 0.03 1.20
C CYS A 274 2.76 0.54 0.77
N LEU A 275 2.60 0.82 -0.52
CA LEU A 275 1.34 1.25 -1.13
C LEU A 275 0.61 0.02 -1.68
N THR A 276 -0.31 -0.53 -0.89
CA THR A 276 -1.11 -1.71 -1.26
C THR A 276 -2.37 -1.27 -2.02
N PRO A 277 -2.68 -1.79 -3.21
CA PRO A 277 -3.85 -1.38 -4.00
C PRO A 277 -5.19 -1.55 -3.30
N ALA A 278 -6.16 -0.71 -3.66
CA ALA A 278 -7.54 -0.90 -3.23
C ALA A 278 -8.06 -2.30 -3.63
N ASP A 279 -8.89 -2.91 -2.76
CA ASP A 279 -9.35 -4.31 -2.86
C ASP A 279 -8.23 -5.37 -2.73
N SER A 280 -7.11 -4.99 -2.09
CA SER A 280 -6.10 -5.92 -1.57
C SER A 280 -6.23 -6.09 -0.05
N PRO A 281 -5.67 -7.16 0.54
CA PRO A 281 -5.50 -7.24 2.00
C PRO A 281 -4.65 -6.07 2.51
N ARG A 282 -5.06 -5.47 3.63
CA ARG A 282 -4.31 -4.41 4.32
C ARG A 282 -3.10 -5.00 5.05
N ARG A 283 -2.13 -4.16 5.44
CA ARG A 283 -0.97 -4.59 6.24
C ARG A 283 -1.37 -5.27 7.55
N THR A 284 -2.53 -4.92 8.12
CA THR A 284 -3.09 -5.58 9.32
C THR A 284 -3.26 -7.10 9.14
N ALA A 285 -3.43 -7.60 7.91
CA ALA A 285 -3.49 -9.03 7.61
C ALA A 285 -2.21 -9.79 7.99
N LEU A 286 -1.07 -9.10 8.07
CA LEU A 286 0.22 -9.67 8.49
C LEU A 286 0.29 -9.88 10.02
N GLN A 287 -0.59 -9.24 10.79
CA GLN A 287 -0.69 -9.36 12.25
C GLN A 287 0.65 -9.22 12.99
N GLU A 288 1.44 -8.23 12.57
CA GLU A 288 2.77 -8.00 13.12
C GLU A 288 2.68 -7.47 14.57
N GLY A 289 3.25 -8.23 15.51
CA GLY A 289 3.22 -7.89 16.94
C GLY A 289 4.25 -6.81 17.34
N LEU A 290 4.12 -6.26 18.56
CA LEU A 290 5.01 -5.23 19.12
C LEU A 290 6.51 -5.64 19.10
N ALA A 291 6.83 -6.93 19.15
CA ALA A 291 8.20 -7.43 19.09
C ALA A 291 8.85 -7.25 17.71
N ALA A 292 8.07 -7.25 16.62
CA ALA A 292 8.56 -6.97 15.28
C ALA A 292 9.03 -5.50 15.12
N LEU A 293 8.60 -4.62 16.02
CA LEU A 293 8.99 -3.20 16.06
C LEU A 293 10.24 -2.93 16.91
N ARG A 294 10.54 -3.78 17.91
CA ARG A 294 11.69 -3.61 18.83
C ARG A 294 13.05 -3.76 18.17
N GLY A 295 13.11 -4.42 17.01
CA GLY A 295 14.35 -4.52 16.22
C GLY A 295 14.72 -3.24 15.45
N ARG A 296 13.83 -2.22 15.44
CA ARG A 296 13.90 -1.08 14.51
C ARG A 296 14.47 0.22 15.11
N GLY A 297 15.16 0.16 16.25
CA GLY A 297 15.83 1.34 16.83
C GLY A 297 14.90 2.51 17.21
N ARG A 298 13.59 2.27 17.35
CA ARG A 298 12.60 3.29 17.72
C ARG A 298 12.40 3.40 19.22
N ASP A 299 12.17 4.64 19.67
CA ASP A 299 11.63 4.97 20.98
C ASP A 299 10.36 4.16 21.27
N GLU A 300 10.07 3.91 22.55
CA GLU A 300 8.83 3.23 22.95
C GLU A 300 7.60 3.93 22.35
N LEU A 301 6.71 3.16 21.72
CA LEU A 301 5.45 3.69 21.17
C LEU A 301 4.70 4.50 22.23
N PRO A 302 4.20 5.72 21.90
CA PRO A 302 3.44 6.52 22.84
C PRO A 302 2.22 5.76 23.37
N GLY A 303 1.98 5.88 24.67
CA GLY A 303 0.80 5.28 25.30
C GLY A 303 -0.50 5.94 24.88
N THR A 304 -1.59 5.17 24.76
CA THR A 304 -2.94 5.69 24.57
C THR A 304 -4.01 4.90 25.32
N ASP A 305 -5.19 5.51 25.51
CA ASP A 305 -6.36 4.94 26.19
C ASP A 305 -7.68 5.29 25.47
N ALA A 306 -8.79 4.74 25.97
CA ALA A 306 -10.11 4.98 25.37
C ALA A 306 -10.53 6.46 25.42
N ASP A 307 -10.19 7.20 26.48
CA ASP A 307 -10.64 8.59 26.65
C ASP A 307 -9.91 9.55 25.69
N GLN A 308 -8.62 9.33 25.45
CA GLN A 308 -7.85 10.05 24.43
C GLN A 308 -8.41 9.80 23.04
N LEU A 309 -8.68 8.53 22.70
CA LEU A 309 -9.27 8.16 21.41
C LEU A 309 -10.66 8.78 21.26
N LEU A 310 -11.54 8.71 22.25
CA LEU A 310 -12.85 9.38 22.22
C LEU A 310 -12.75 10.90 22.10
N THR A 311 -11.71 11.51 22.66
CA THR A 311 -11.45 12.95 22.50
C THR A 311 -11.09 13.29 21.07
N LEU A 312 -10.24 12.48 20.43
CA LEU A 312 -9.97 12.59 18.99
C LEU A 312 -11.26 12.46 18.19
N LEU A 313 -12.10 11.47 18.47
CA LEU A 313 -13.34 11.27 17.71
C LEU A 313 -14.31 12.45 17.87
N ARG A 314 -14.40 13.04 19.07
CA ARG A 314 -15.27 14.19 19.34
C ARG A 314 -14.82 15.47 18.62
N ASN A 315 -13.51 15.65 18.48
CA ASN A 315 -12.94 16.85 17.88
C ASN A 315 -12.92 16.79 16.33
N LEU A 316 -13.09 15.60 15.76
CA LEU A 316 -13.15 15.40 14.31
C LEU A 316 -14.57 15.69 13.78
N ALA A 317 -14.79 16.92 13.33
CA ALA A 317 -15.99 17.31 12.57
C ALA A 317 -15.63 17.62 11.11
N PHE A 318 -16.25 16.90 10.17
CA PHE A 318 -16.02 17.02 8.72
C PHE A 318 -17.06 17.88 7.99
N GLU A 319 -17.90 18.64 8.71
CA GLU A 319 -18.97 19.48 8.14
C GLU A 319 -18.45 20.40 7.01
N ASP A 320 -17.30 21.07 7.20
CA ASP A 320 -16.71 21.96 6.19
C ASP A 320 -16.12 21.24 4.96
N VAL A 321 -16.01 19.91 5.01
CA VAL A 321 -15.45 19.07 3.93
C VAL A 321 -16.55 18.37 3.14
N GLN A 322 -17.79 18.31 3.66
CA GLN A 322 -18.92 17.63 3.02
C GLN A 322 -19.14 18.08 1.57
N ARG A 323 -19.03 19.38 1.28
CA ARG A 323 -19.17 19.91 -0.09
C ARG A 323 -18.11 19.37 -1.05
N LEU A 324 -16.87 19.19 -0.58
CA LEU A 324 -15.79 18.62 -1.41
C LEU A 324 -16.03 17.14 -1.67
N LEU A 325 -16.68 16.45 -0.73
CA LEU A 325 -17.12 15.07 -0.88
C LEU A 325 -18.37 14.93 -1.75
N GLU A 326 -19.10 15.97 -2.13
CA GLU A 326 -20.25 15.80 -3.04
C GLU A 326 -19.82 15.38 -4.46
N SER A 327 -18.60 15.74 -4.86
CA SER A 327 -18.13 15.63 -6.24
C SER A 327 -16.61 15.39 -6.33
N VAL A 328 -16.18 14.17 -6.01
CA VAL A 328 -14.78 13.74 -6.08
C VAL A 328 -14.42 13.28 -7.51
N PRO A 329 -13.33 13.80 -8.13
CA PRO A 329 -12.88 13.38 -9.45
C PRO A 329 -12.24 11.98 -9.48
N THR A 330 -12.32 11.28 -10.61
CA THR A 330 -11.58 10.02 -10.83
C THR A 330 -10.17 10.23 -11.37
N LEU A 331 -9.25 9.36 -10.95
CA LEU A 331 -7.88 9.32 -11.44
C LEU A 331 -7.67 8.43 -12.67
N ASP A 332 -8.67 7.62 -13.05
CA ASP A 332 -8.59 6.63 -14.14
C ASP A 332 -8.27 7.22 -15.52
N ARG A 333 -8.37 8.55 -15.67
CA ARG A 333 -8.15 9.22 -16.94
C ARG A 333 -6.94 10.19 -16.94
N LEU A 334 -6.18 10.26 -15.85
CA LEU A 334 -4.97 11.09 -15.83
C LEU A 334 -3.85 10.43 -16.64
N SER A 335 -3.13 11.21 -17.43
CA SER A 335 -1.83 10.78 -17.99
C SER A 335 -0.68 11.12 -17.03
N LEU A 336 0.52 10.59 -17.29
CA LEU A 336 1.70 10.94 -16.49
C LEU A 336 2.04 12.44 -16.61
N ALA A 337 1.86 13.02 -17.80
CA ALA A 337 2.01 14.46 -18.03
C ALA A 337 1.00 15.30 -17.23
N ASP A 338 -0.23 14.81 -17.01
CA ASP A 338 -1.22 15.50 -16.16
C ASP A 338 -0.75 15.54 -14.71
N ILE A 339 -0.23 14.41 -14.22
CA ILE A 339 0.32 14.29 -12.87
C ILE A 339 1.53 15.19 -12.70
N ARG A 340 2.48 15.18 -13.64
CA ARG A 340 3.66 16.06 -13.59
C ARG A 340 3.27 17.53 -13.52
N SER A 341 2.23 17.92 -14.26
CA SER A 341 1.69 19.28 -14.26
C SER A 341 1.03 19.62 -12.91
N THR A 342 0.20 18.71 -12.38
CA THR A 342 -0.44 18.85 -11.08
C THR A 342 0.56 19.04 -9.95
N ARG A 343 1.67 18.29 -9.97
CA ARG A 343 2.77 18.40 -8.99
C ARG A 343 3.48 19.75 -8.98
N ARG A 344 3.32 20.59 -10.03
CA ARG A 344 3.88 21.97 -10.09
C ARG A 344 2.93 23.00 -9.47
N GLU A 345 1.69 22.63 -9.20
CA GLU A 345 0.65 23.53 -8.69
C GLU A 345 0.77 23.75 -7.17
N LYS A 346 0.06 24.76 -6.66
CA LYS A 346 0.05 25.08 -5.23
C LYS A 346 -0.66 23.98 -4.44
N GLU A 347 -1.76 23.45 -4.96
CA GLU A 347 -2.64 22.49 -4.31
C GLU A 347 -1.91 21.18 -3.97
N TRP A 348 -1.00 20.72 -4.84
CA TRP A 348 -0.17 19.56 -4.54
C TRP A 348 0.82 19.84 -3.39
N ARG A 349 1.44 21.02 -3.36
CA ARG A 349 2.33 21.43 -2.26
C ARG A 349 1.57 21.57 -0.95
N ASP A 350 0.37 22.14 -0.96
CA ASP A 350 -0.47 22.27 0.23
C ASP A 350 -0.82 20.90 0.82
N TYR A 351 -1.19 19.93 -0.03
CA TYR A 351 -1.45 18.54 0.38
C TYR A 351 -0.20 17.89 0.98
N ARG A 352 0.93 17.94 0.28
CA ARG A 352 2.21 17.40 0.76
C ARG A 352 2.58 17.98 2.12
N ASP A 353 2.51 19.30 2.26
CA ASP A 353 2.90 19.99 3.50
C ASP A 353 1.94 19.68 4.65
N ALA A 354 0.64 19.52 4.38
CA ALA A 354 -0.33 19.10 5.38
C ALA A 354 -0.06 17.68 5.88
N LEU A 355 0.21 16.74 4.96
CA LEU A 355 0.50 15.36 5.31
C LEU A 355 1.83 15.26 6.08
N ALA A 356 2.89 15.92 5.62
CA ALA A 356 4.20 15.94 6.28
C ALA A 356 4.14 16.52 7.71
N ARG A 357 3.37 17.60 7.93
CA ARG A 357 3.17 18.17 9.27
C ARG A 357 2.59 17.15 10.24
N LEU A 358 1.56 16.42 9.83
CA LEU A 358 0.92 15.44 10.70
C LEU A 358 1.84 14.26 11.00
N MET A 359 2.53 13.71 9.99
CA MET A 359 3.48 12.61 10.15
C MET A 359 4.63 12.93 11.11
N ASN A 360 5.02 14.20 11.23
CA ASN A 360 6.10 14.64 12.13
C ASN A 360 5.65 14.92 13.57
N SER A 361 4.35 15.14 13.82
CA SER A 361 3.83 15.50 15.16
C SER A 361 3.42 14.29 16.00
N ARG A 362 2.96 13.21 15.37
CA ARG A 362 2.69 11.88 15.95
C ARG A 362 1.93 11.84 17.28
N SER A 363 0.93 12.71 17.47
CA SER A 363 0.04 12.66 18.64
C SER A 363 -1.44 12.64 18.28
N VAL A 364 -2.26 12.12 19.21
CA VAL A 364 -3.72 12.08 19.11
C VAL A 364 -4.29 13.50 18.99
N GLU A 365 -3.71 14.45 19.73
CA GLU A 365 -4.12 15.86 19.72
C GLU A 365 -3.84 16.51 18.37
N ALA A 366 -2.65 16.28 17.79
CA ALA A 366 -2.31 16.85 16.48
C ALA A 366 -3.18 16.27 15.35
N PHE A 367 -3.54 14.99 15.44
CA PHE A 367 -4.46 14.37 14.49
C PHE A 367 -5.87 14.96 14.55
N ALA A 368 -6.33 15.25 15.77
CA ALA A 368 -7.64 15.82 16.05
C ALA A 368 -7.71 17.33 15.81
N ASP A 369 -6.58 17.99 15.54
CA ASP A 369 -6.52 19.42 15.33
C ASP A 369 -7.32 19.85 14.08
N HIS A 370 -8.12 20.89 14.24
CA HIS A 370 -9.07 21.33 13.22
C HIS A 370 -8.39 21.94 11.99
N ASP A 371 -7.24 22.60 12.19
CA ASP A 371 -6.56 23.39 11.16
C ASP A 371 -5.38 22.66 10.53
N THR A 372 -4.82 21.68 11.24
CA THR A 372 -3.58 20.98 10.85
C THR A 372 -3.68 19.45 10.85
N GLY A 373 -4.75 18.88 11.44
CA GLY A 373 -4.97 17.44 11.56
C GLY A 373 -5.61 16.79 10.34
N ALA A 374 -6.30 15.66 10.56
CA ALA A 374 -6.87 14.82 9.49
C ALA A 374 -7.83 15.57 8.55
N ARG A 375 -8.53 16.58 9.08
CA ARG A 375 -9.44 17.44 8.30
C ARG A 375 -8.70 18.29 7.27
N ALA A 376 -7.58 18.89 7.66
CA ALA A 376 -6.77 19.73 6.78
C ALA A 376 -6.17 18.92 5.63
N ILE A 377 -5.70 17.70 5.92
CA ILE A 377 -5.20 16.76 4.91
C ILE A 377 -6.31 16.39 3.92
N THR A 378 -7.50 16.08 4.43
CA THR A 378 -8.64 15.71 3.58
C THR A 378 -9.00 16.83 2.62
N ARG A 379 -9.11 18.06 3.12
CA ARG A 379 -9.39 19.24 2.30
C ARG A 379 -8.32 19.41 1.21
N ALA A 380 -7.04 19.42 1.60
CA ALA A 380 -5.94 19.64 0.67
C ALA A 380 -5.84 18.53 -0.39
N TYR A 381 -6.09 17.27 0.00
CA TYR A 381 -6.14 16.13 -0.93
C TYR A 381 -7.27 16.28 -1.96
N LEU A 382 -8.48 16.61 -1.52
CA LEU A 382 -9.63 16.81 -2.42
C LEU A 382 -9.43 18.01 -3.35
N GLU A 383 -8.83 19.11 -2.87
CA GLU A 383 -8.46 20.27 -3.68
C GLU A 383 -7.42 19.91 -4.75
N MET A 384 -6.41 19.13 -4.39
CA MET A 384 -5.42 18.59 -5.33
C MET A 384 -6.07 17.72 -6.42
N LEU A 385 -7.00 16.83 -6.05
CA LEU A 385 -7.75 16.02 -7.03
C LEU A 385 -8.57 16.89 -7.98
N GLY A 386 -9.26 17.91 -7.45
CA GLY A 386 -9.98 18.89 -8.25
C GLY A 386 -9.06 19.62 -9.24
N ARG A 387 -7.84 19.96 -8.83
CA ARG A 387 -6.86 20.59 -9.71
C ARG A 387 -6.35 19.64 -10.80
N ALA A 388 -6.10 18.38 -10.47
CA ALA A 388 -5.69 17.37 -11.43
C ALA A 388 -6.75 17.16 -12.54
N GLU A 389 -8.03 17.10 -12.15
CA GLU A 389 -9.16 17.02 -13.08
C GLU A 389 -9.19 18.23 -14.03
N GLN A 390 -9.06 19.45 -13.50
CA GLN A 390 -9.04 20.67 -14.32
C GLN A 390 -7.91 20.67 -15.35
N ILE A 391 -6.72 20.23 -14.96
CA ILE A 391 -5.57 20.11 -15.86
C ILE A 391 -5.87 19.13 -16.99
N SER A 392 -6.38 17.94 -16.63
CA SER A 392 -6.65 16.89 -17.60
C SER A 392 -7.79 17.26 -18.54
N ALA A 393 -8.86 17.89 -18.04
CA ALA A 393 -10.00 18.35 -18.83
C ALA A 393 -9.59 19.43 -19.86
N ARG A 394 -8.65 20.32 -19.54
CA ARG A 394 -8.12 21.30 -20.50
C ARG A 394 -7.43 20.66 -21.69
N ARG A 395 -6.83 19.48 -21.51
CA ARG A 395 -6.17 18.72 -22.58
C ARG A 395 -7.14 17.86 -23.37
N ARG A 396 -8.29 17.53 -22.80
CA ARG A 396 -9.31 16.65 -23.40
C ARG A 396 -10.55 17.46 -23.72
N THR A 397 -10.59 18.05 -24.92
CA THR A 397 -11.75 18.78 -25.41
C THR A 397 -12.98 17.87 -25.50
N GLY A 398 -14.00 18.12 -24.68
CA GLY A 398 -15.37 17.64 -24.92
C GLY A 398 -15.86 16.43 -24.12
N GLU A 399 -15.08 15.86 -23.20
CA GLU A 399 -15.52 14.74 -22.36
C GLU A 399 -15.75 15.19 -20.91
N ALA A 400 -16.96 14.98 -20.40
CA ALA A 400 -17.24 15.13 -18.98
C ALA A 400 -16.47 14.06 -18.17
N ALA A 401 -15.82 14.49 -17.09
CA ALA A 401 -15.23 13.58 -16.12
C ALA A 401 -16.35 13.00 -15.23
N ASP A 402 -16.28 11.70 -14.96
CA ASP A 402 -17.20 11.06 -14.02
C ASP A 402 -16.87 11.56 -12.60
N ARG A 403 -17.88 12.03 -11.89
CA ARG A 403 -17.78 12.54 -10.51
C ARG A 403 -18.59 11.65 -9.59
N TYR A 404 -18.07 11.42 -8.39
CA TYR A 404 -18.68 10.53 -7.41
C TYR A 404 -18.86 11.25 -6.08
N SER A 405 -19.90 10.87 -5.33
CA SER A 405 -20.00 11.24 -3.93
C SER A 405 -18.88 10.53 -3.17
N GLY A 406 -18.04 11.30 -2.52
CA GLY A 406 -16.92 10.89 -1.69
C GLY A 406 -17.34 10.41 -0.31
N VAL A 407 -16.41 9.72 0.35
CA VAL A 407 -16.49 9.33 1.75
C VAL A 407 -15.12 9.53 2.39
N THR A 408 -15.09 9.92 3.65
CA THR A 408 -13.86 9.92 4.47
C THR A 408 -14.04 8.94 5.61
N GLU A 409 -13.00 8.18 5.94
CA GLU A 409 -13.01 7.26 7.05
C GLU A 409 -11.86 7.50 8.02
N ILE A 410 -12.13 7.25 9.30
CA ILE A 410 -11.11 7.20 10.36
C ILE A 410 -11.19 5.82 10.99
N GLY A 411 -10.14 5.02 10.83
CA GLY A 411 -10.05 3.69 11.43
C GLY A 411 -9.16 3.68 12.65
N ILE A 412 -9.56 2.90 13.66
CA ILE A 412 -8.77 2.61 14.86
C ILE A 412 -8.62 1.09 14.94
N ASP A 413 -7.40 0.62 14.71
CA ASP A 413 -7.06 -0.81 14.70
C ASP A 413 -6.40 -1.18 16.04
N ILE A 414 -7.11 -1.93 16.88
CA ILE A 414 -6.68 -2.40 18.21
C ILE A 414 -6.48 -3.91 18.14
N GLY A 415 -5.29 -4.35 17.73
CA GLY A 415 -5.02 -5.77 17.46
C GLY A 415 -6.02 -6.39 16.47
N ALA A 416 -6.80 -7.38 16.92
CA ALA A 416 -7.83 -8.05 16.10
C ALA A 416 -9.18 -7.31 16.03
N LEU A 417 -9.31 -6.14 16.68
CA LEU A 417 -10.51 -5.29 16.63
C LEU A 417 -10.25 -4.06 15.75
N THR A 418 -11.20 -3.68 14.92
CA THR A 418 -11.18 -2.42 14.16
C THR A 418 -12.47 -1.65 14.41
N ILE A 419 -12.34 -0.36 14.72
CA ILE A 419 -13.45 0.59 14.79
C ILE A 419 -13.27 1.60 13.65
N THR A 420 -14.27 1.77 12.80
CA THR A 420 -14.23 2.72 11.68
C THR A 420 -15.34 3.74 11.83
N LEU A 421 -14.99 5.03 11.76
CA LEU A 421 -15.93 6.14 11.61
C LEU A 421 -16.00 6.56 10.16
N LEU A 422 -17.20 6.80 9.65
CA LEU A 422 -17.47 7.10 8.26
C LEU A 422 -18.23 8.40 8.12
N TYR A 423 -17.65 9.32 7.36
CA TYR A 423 -18.19 10.64 7.07
C TYR A 423 -18.57 10.70 5.59
N SER A 424 -19.84 11.00 5.31
CA SER A 424 -20.34 11.17 3.94
C SER A 424 -21.13 12.48 3.83
N PRO A 425 -21.37 12.97 2.59
CA PRO A 425 -22.21 14.13 2.35
C PRO A 425 -23.67 13.92 2.79
N GLU A 426 -24.13 12.67 2.82
CA GLU A 426 -25.53 12.31 3.06
C GLU A 426 -25.88 12.21 4.56
N SER A 427 -24.89 12.20 5.45
CA SER A 427 -25.09 12.04 6.89
C SER A 427 -24.76 13.32 7.68
N ALA A 428 -25.60 13.65 8.66
CA ALA A 428 -25.39 14.77 9.58
C ALA A 428 -24.24 14.52 10.60
N GLY A 429 -23.73 13.30 10.68
CA GLY A 429 -22.65 12.89 11.57
C GLY A 429 -22.04 11.55 11.12
N PRO A 430 -21.01 11.05 11.83
CA PRO A 430 -20.35 9.82 11.43
C PRO A 430 -21.20 8.59 11.70
N ALA A 431 -21.12 7.61 10.80
CA ALA A 431 -21.58 6.25 11.06
C ALA A 431 -20.42 5.38 11.56
N VAL A 432 -20.71 4.40 12.42
CA VAL A 432 -19.72 3.51 13.04
C VAL A 432 -19.82 2.10 12.48
N GLU A 433 -18.68 1.51 12.17
CA GLU A 433 -18.52 0.09 11.90
C GLU A 433 -17.53 -0.51 12.90
N VAL A 434 -17.89 -1.63 13.54
CA VAL A 434 -17.01 -2.38 14.44
C VAL A 434 -16.82 -3.78 13.89
N VAL A 435 -15.57 -4.16 13.63
CA VAL A 435 -15.21 -5.50 13.16
C VAL A 435 -14.29 -6.17 14.16
N GLY A 436 -14.68 -7.37 14.62
CA GLY A 436 -14.00 -8.10 15.68
C GLY A 436 -14.67 -7.92 17.04
N THR A 437 -14.04 -8.43 18.11
CA THR A 437 -14.57 -8.31 19.48
C THR A 437 -13.47 -8.03 20.48
N ALA A 438 -13.80 -7.32 21.56
CA ALA A 438 -12.87 -7.10 22.67
C ALA A 438 -12.49 -8.40 23.41
N ALA A 439 -13.25 -9.50 23.22
CA ALA A 439 -12.92 -10.81 23.80
C ALA A 439 -11.61 -11.38 23.22
N GLY A 440 -11.30 -11.11 21.95
CA GLY A 440 -10.04 -11.52 21.33
C GLY A 440 -8.79 -10.83 21.90
N LEU A 441 -8.97 -9.80 22.73
CA LEU A 441 -7.88 -9.01 23.32
C LEU A 441 -7.55 -9.40 24.77
N THR A 442 -8.28 -10.33 25.38
CA THR A 442 -8.19 -10.59 26.84
C THR A 442 -6.87 -11.21 27.29
N ALA A 443 -6.12 -11.86 26.39
CA ALA A 443 -4.82 -12.44 26.69
C ALA A 443 -3.65 -11.43 26.63
N ALA A 444 -3.87 -10.28 26.00
CA ALA A 444 -2.83 -9.28 25.77
C ALA A 444 -2.73 -8.29 26.94
N ARG A 445 -1.51 -8.09 27.48
CA ARG A 445 -1.24 -7.04 28.48
C ARG A 445 -1.21 -5.65 27.86
N ALA A 446 -0.66 -5.56 26.64
CA ALA A 446 -0.62 -4.38 25.82
C ALA A 446 -0.75 -4.79 24.34
N THR A 447 -1.29 -3.90 23.52
CA THR A 447 -1.37 -4.10 22.06
C THR A 447 -1.01 -2.82 21.32
N ARG A 448 -0.74 -2.97 20.02
CA ARG A 448 -0.57 -1.88 19.07
C ARG A 448 -1.94 -1.29 18.71
N VAL A 449 -2.01 0.04 18.67
CA VAL A 449 -3.19 0.79 18.23
C VAL A 449 -2.80 1.68 17.07
N GLY A 450 -3.32 1.34 15.90
CA GLY A 450 -3.14 2.16 14.71
C GLY A 450 -4.31 3.11 14.49
N ILE A 451 -4.03 4.38 14.17
CA ILE A 451 -5.04 5.31 13.69
C ILE A 451 -4.77 5.60 12.22
N ARG A 452 -5.79 5.36 11.40
CA ARG A 452 -5.75 5.53 9.95
C ARG A 452 -6.81 6.51 9.48
N TRP A 453 -6.47 7.25 8.44
CA TRP A 453 -7.36 8.13 7.68
C TRP A 453 -7.53 7.55 6.28
N GLY A 454 -8.71 7.67 5.70
CA GLY A 454 -8.92 7.28 4.31
C GLY A 454 -9.93 8.14 3.59
N VAL A 455 -9.80 8.22 2.27
CA VAL A 455 -10.73 8.89 1.36
C VAL A 455 -11.11 7.94 0.25
N GLY A 456 -12.38 7.96 -0.15
CA GLY A 456 -12.88 7.21 -1.28
C GLY A 456 -14.21 7.72 -1.80
N ARG A 457 -15.03 6.82 -2.34
CA ARG A 457 -16.32 7.11 -2.97
C ARG A 457 -17.43 6.14 -2.57
N LEU A 458 -18.66 6.64 -2.63
CA LEU A 458 -19.89 5.86 -2.61
C LEU A 458 -20.12 5.24 -3.99
N LEU A 459 -20.65 4.01 -3.99
CA LEU A 459 -20.92 3.23 -5.19
C LEU A 459 -22.44 3.12 -5.40
N GLY A 460 -22.96 3.94 -6.32
CA GLY A 460 -24.39 3.93 -6.69
C GLY A 460 -25.31 4.67 -5.69
N ARG A 461 -26.61 4.37 -5.72
CA ARG A 461 -27.65 4.98 -4.84
C ARG A 461 -27.85 4.25 -3.49
N GLY A 462 -26.80 3.66 -2.92
CA GLY A 462 -26.88 2.91 -1.66
C GLY A 462 -25.66 3.12 -0.76
N ALA A 463 -25.67 2.52 0.44
CA ALA A 463 -24.62 2.65 1.47
C ALA A 463 -23.28 1.97 1.12
N ARG A 464 -23.15 1.41 -0.09
CA ARG A 464 -21.92 0.76 -0.56
C ARG A 464 -20.86 1.80 -0.82
N ARG A 465 -19.65 1.54 -0.34
CA ARG A 465 -18.52 2.44 -0.49
C ARG A 465 -17.26 1.67 -0.88
N ARG A 466 -16.34 2.39 -1.51
CA ARG A 466 -14.98 1.96 -1.78
C ARG A 466 -14.04 3.05 -1.35
N ILE A 467 -13.20 2.72 -0.38
CA ILE A 467 -12.08 3.58 0.00
C ILE A 467 -11.03 3.46 -1.10
N GLU A 468 -10.46 4.58 -1.50
CA GLU A 468 -9.49 4.61 -2.59
C GLU A 468 -8.08 4.80 -2.05
N THR A 469 -7.90 5.59 -1.00
CA THR A 469 -6.62 5.81 -0.32
C THR A 469 -6.82 5.73 1.18
N THR A 470 -5.91 5.05 1.86
CA THR A 470 -5.83 4.95 3.32
C THR A 470 -4.39 5.16 3.78
N VAL A 471 -4.22 5.95 4.83
CA VAL A 471 -2.95 6.33 5.43
C VAL A 471 -3.03 6.08 6.92
N LYS A 472 -2.16 5.24 7.46
CA LYS A 472 -1.94 5.14 8.91
C LYS A 472 -1.07 6.32 9.33
N LEU A 473 -1.61 7.13 10.22
CA LEU A 473 -1.00 8.39 10.63
C LEU A 473 -0.45 8.32 12.05
N LEU A 474 -0.98 7.42 12.89
CA LEU A 474 -0.48 7.22 14.25
C LEU A 474 -0.31 5.73 14.53
N ASP A 475 0.76 5.40 15.27
CA ASP A 475 0.92 4.12 15.93
C ASP A 475 1.19 4.33 17.42
N LEU A 476 0.39 3.65 18.23
CA LEU A 476 0.30 3.89 19.65
C LEU A 476 0.31 2.55 20.38
N ARG A 477 0.56 2.60 21.68
CA ARG A 477 0.52 1.44 22.57
C ARG A 477 -0.67 1.58 23.51
N MET A 478 -1.53 0.59 23.55
CA MET A 478 -2.65 0.55 24.49
C MET A 478 -2.45 -0.55 25.52
N ASP A 479 -2.46 -0.15 26.79
CA ASP A 479 -2.47 -1.05 27.94
C ASP A 479 -3.88 -1.55 28.24
N ASN A 480 -3.99 -2.80 28.71
CA ASN A 480 -5.28 -3.44 29.01
C ASN A 480 -6.30 -3.34 27.85
N PRO A 481 -5.92 -3.74 26.63
CA PRO A 481 -6.67 -3.43 25.42
C PRO A 481 -8.10 -3.95 25.42
N ALA A 482 -8.38 -5.08 26.07
CA ALA A 482 -9.75 -5.60 26.19
C ALA A 482 -10.69 -4.66 26.97
N ARG A 483 -10.20 -3.97 28.01
CA ARG A 483 -10.99 -3.02 28.80
C ARG A 483 -11.24 -1.75 28.00
N GLU A 484 -10.16 -1.16 27.47
CA GLU A 484 -10.23 0.10 26.71
C GLU A 484 -11.09 -0.04 25.45
N ALA A 485 -10.97 -1.16 24.72
CA ALA A 485 -11.80 -1.47 23.57
C ALA A 485 -13.30 -1.56 23.91
N ARG A 486 -13.67 -2.16 25.06
CA ARG A 486 -15.07 -2.21 25.50
C ARG A 486 -15.60 -0.80 25.79
N THR A 487 -14.82 0.00 26.51
CA THR A 487 -15.18 1.40 26.77
C THR A 487 -15.44 2.16 25.47
N LEU A 488 -14.60 2.00 24.44
CA LEU A 488 -14.81 2.63 23.14
C LEU A 488 -16.11 2.16 22.48
N ILE A 489 -16.32 0.85 22.37
CA ILE A 489 -17.51 0.27 21.72
C ILE A 489 -18.80 0.75 22.43
N ASP A 490 -18.83 0.67 23.77
CA ASP A 490 -20.01 1.04 24.56
C ASP A 490 -20.34 2.54 24.39
N ARG A 491 -19.32 3.39 24.30
CA ARG A 491 -19.49 4.85 24.11
C ARG A 491 -19.93 5.21 22.70
N LEU A 492 -19.58 4.40 21.70
CA LEU A 492 -19.94 4.61 20.30
C LEU A 492 -21.27 3.95 19.91
N ALA A 493 -21.86 3.12 20.79
CA ALA A 493 -23.08 2.36 20.52
C ALA A 493 -24.31 3.21 20.14
N ASN A 494 -24.31 4.51 20.48
CA ASN A 494 -25.41 5.43 20.14
C ASN A 494 -25.28 6.08 18.75
N LEU A 495 -24.16 5.87 18.05
CA LEU A 495 -23.98 6.38 16.69
C LEU A 495 -24.66 5.47 15.66
N PRO A 496 -25.07 6.00 14.50
CA PRO A 496 -25.61 5.19 13.41
C PRO A 496 -24.64 4.09 13.00
N THR A 497 -25.14 2.87 12.79
CA THR A 497 -24.31 1.77 12.28
C THR A 497 -24.12 1.89 10.77
N ALA A 498 -22.89 1.73 10.29
CA ALA A 498 -22.60 1.64 8.87
C ALA A 498 -22.61 0.18 8.39
N GLU A 499 -23.03 -0.03 7.14
CA GLU A 499 -22.80 -1.32 6.48
C GLU A 499 -21.31 -1.49 6.13
N PRO A 500 -20.79 -2.73 6.09
CA PRO A 500 -19.43 -2.99 5.62
C PRO A 500 -19.20 -2.47 4.19
N GLY A 501 -18.02 -1.94 3.92
CA GLY A 501 -17.64 -1.49 2.56
C GLY A 501 -17.37 -2.65 1.60
N ASP A 502 -17.44 -2.39 0.29
CA ASP A 502 -17.19 -3.40 -0.77
C ASP A 502 -15.68 -3.66 -1.01
N GLY A 503 -14.80 -3.21 -0.11
CA GLY A 503 -13.36 -3.41 -0.24
C GLY A 503 -12.51 -2.47 0.61
N ASN A 504 -11.23 -2.82 0.72
CA ASN A 504 -10.22 -2.01 1.38
C ASN A 504 -9.69 -0.90 0.47
N GLY A 505 -9.34 0.26 1.05
CA GLY A 505 -8.63 1.31 0.34
C GLY A 505 -7.16 1.01 0.16
N GLN A 506 -6.51 1.82 -0.68
CA GLN A 506 -5.10 1.68 -0.97
C GLN A 506 -4.27 2.08 0.27
N ASP A 507 -3.61 1.14 0.94
CA ASP A 507 -2.90 1.36 2.20
C ASP A 507 -1.51 1.94 1.95
N ILE A 508 -1.15 3.09 2.54
CA ILE A 508 0.23 3.65 2.55
C ILE A 508 0.87 3.58 3.94
N SER A 509 0.63 2.51 4.68
CA SER A 509 0.81 2.48 6.13
C SER A 509 1.98 1.63 6.58
N ASP A 510 3.19 2.18 6.58
CA ASP A 510 4.40 1.56 7.18
C ASP A 510 5.07 2.58 8.09
N GLU A 511 5.07 2.28 9.39
CA GLU A 511 5.44 3.21 10.44
C GLU A 511 6.84 3.77 10.28
N ALA A 512 6.96 5.07 10.54
CA ALA A 512 8.17 5.82 10.84
C ALA A 512 8.41 5.89 12.36
#